data_AF-A0A9N7YP42-F1
#
_entry.id   AF-A0A9N7YP42-F1
#
_cell.length_a   1.000
_cell.length_b   1.000
_cell.length_c   1.000
_cell.angle_alpha   90.00
_cell.angle_beta   90.00
_cell.angle_gamma   90.00
#
_symmetry.space_group_name_H-M   'P 1'
#
loop_
_entity.id
_entity.type
_entity.pdbx_description
1 polymer ?
#
loop_
_entity_poly.entity_id
_entity_poly.type
_entity_poly.pdbx_seq_one_letter_code
_entity_poly.pdbx_strand_id
1 'polypeptide(L)'
;MSNKETDGETIREDRVERVRSQEERACLMLSHGEESGRDSDEWREARGEDGGPLSCVTDEEEVIRDTPRNGKEIEDGEDRQRQRTMKTWWMKEVGDKVMVLSRFGLWQEVAAVPASHTFLIPEGMSFEEAAALPVNFITAYMMLFDFGNLRPNQSVLIHAAAGGVGIAATQLCKTVKDVTVFGTASASKHETIGEGGVTHPIDYRTKDYVEEVRKISPKGLDIILDPLGGSDTHKAYNLLKPMGKLITYGAANMLAGQKKNLIAVAKNWYHQFSIHTLSLIQGNKSVCGFHLGYLDGETELITEAMNIILDLYKQGKVKPRIDSTWHLEQVGDAMRKMQERNNIGKVILSTEPMPEEEKKEEPKKEDKKEEKKKEEKKKDDKKKEEPKKEEKKDDKKKEEPKKEEPKKEEAKKEEEKKEEVKKEEK
;
A
#
# COMPACT_ATOMS: atom_id res chain seq x y z
N MET A 1 5.29 68.76 7.02
CA MET A 1 6.67 68.38 6.68
C MET A 1 6.81 66.90 6.93
N SER A 2 7.23 66.20 5.88
CA SER A 2 7.28 64.74 5.70
C SER A 2 8.10 64.05 6.78
N ASN A 3 7.64 62.88 7.24
CA ASN A 3 8.48 61.86 7.84
C ASN A 3 8.35 60.58 7.02
N LYS A 4 9.50 60.00 6.71
CA LYS A 4 9.74 58.92 5.76
C LYS A 4 9.12 57.59 6.20
N GLU A 5 8.22 57.05 5.39
CA GLU A 5 8.00 55.61 5.23
C GLU A 5 8.94 55.12 4.14
N THR A 6 10.04 54.44 4.49
CA THR A 6 10.89 53.71 3.54
C THR A 6 11.82 52.81 4.35
N ASP A 7 11.29 51.72 4.92
CA ASP A 7 12.11 50.64 5.51
C ASP A 7 11.39 49.26 5.52
N GLY A 8 10.12 49.18 5.13
CA GLY A 8 9.32 47.94 5.21
C GLY A 8 9.29 47.07 3.94
N GLU A 9 9.37 47.67 2.75
CA GLU A 9 9.29 46.94 1.47
C GLU A 9 10.60 46.24 1.11
N THR A 10 11.74 46.90 1.34
CA THR A 10 13.06 46.35 1.00
C THR A 10 13.40 45.09 1.80
N ILE A 11 12.92 44.98 3.05
CA ILE A 11 13.12 43.80 3.91
C ILE A 11 12.22 42.62 3.49
N ARG A 12 11.07 42.90 2.86
CA ARG A 12 10.15 41.86 2.34
C ARG A 12 10.67 41.27 1.04
N GLU A 13 11.16 42.09 0.11
CA GLU A 13 11.77 41.61 -1.14
C GLU A 13 13.04 40.78 -0.86
N ASP A 14 13.90 41.23 0.05
CA ASP A 14 15.11 40.50 0.48
C ASP A 14 14.82 39.14 1.15
N ARG A 15 13.62 38.94 1.68
CA ARG A 15 13.19 37.68 2.33
C ARG A 15 12.57 36.72 1.30
N VAL A 16 11.83 37.25 0.33
CA VAL A 16 11.26 36.46 -0.78
C VAL A 16 12.34 36.03 -1.78
N GLU A 17 13.35 36.86 -2.05
CA GLU A 17 14.52 36.45 -2.85
C GLU A 17 15.42 35.44 -2.12
N ARG A 18 15.49 35.49 -0.79
CA ARG A 18 16.20 34.47 0.02
C ARG A 18 15.53 33.10 0.01
N VAL A 19 14.19 33.05 -0.04
CA VAL A 19 13.43 31.79 -0.18
C VAL A 19 13.62 31.18 -1.58
N ARG A 20 13.93 31.98 -2.60
CA ARG A 20 14.27 31.48 -3.94
C ARG A 20 15.69 30.94 -4.08
N SER A 21 16.60 31.19 -3.13
CA SER A 21 18.02 30.82 -3.25
C SER A 21 18.46 29.65 -2.39
N GLN A 22 17.57 29.02 -1.63
CA GLN A 22 17.91 27.85 -0.81
C GLN A 22 17.01 26.65 -1.18
N GLU A 23 17.63 25.64 -1.78
CA GLU A 23 17.02 24.35 -2.10
C GLU A 23 16.63 23.61 -0.81
N GLU A 24 15.35 23.71 -0.42
CA GLU A 24 14.83 22.99 0.73
C GLU A 24 14.10 21.71 0.29
N ARG A 25 14.56 20.58 0.86
CA ARG A 25 14.29 19.23 0.37
C ARG A 25 13.16 18.56 1.17
N ALA A 26 12.13 18.10 0.47
CA ALA A 26 11.18 17.11 0.97
C ALA A 26 11.27 15.85 0.09
N CYS A 27 11.57 14.69 0.68
CA CYS A 27 11.51 13.40 -0.03
C CYS A 27 10.08 12.87 -0.04
N LEU A 28 9.66 12.38 -1.21
CA LEU A 28 8.25 12.16 -1.54
C LEU A 28 7.90 10.68 -1.49
N MET A 29 6.69 10.40 -1.01
CA MET A 29 6.25 9.06 -0.65
C MET A 29 5.30 8.47 -1.69
N LEU A 30 5.72 7.38 -2.35
CA LEU A 30 4.78 6.53 -3.10
C LEU A 30 3.83 5.81 -2.12
N SER A 31 2.56 6.23 -2.04
CA SER A 31 1.46 5.46 -1.45
C SER A 31 0.42 5.15 -2.54
N HIS A 32 -0.24 3.99 -2.44
CA HIS A 32 -1.32 3.62 -3.37
C HIS A 32 -2.58 4.41 -2.99
N GLY A 33 -2.84 5.52 -3.68
CA GLY A 33 -4.12 6.21 -3.65
C GLY A 33 -4.83 6.03 -4.99
N GLU A 34 -6.06 5.51 -4.97
CA GLU A 34 -6.95 5.60 -6.13
C GLU A 34 -7.35 7.07 -6.34
N GLU A 35 -7.07 7.62 -7.52
CA GLU A 35 -7.76 8.81 -8.00
C GLU A 35 -9.22 8.43 -8.28
N SER A 36 -10.11 8.64 -7.30
CA SER A 36 -11.53 8.74 -7.57
C SER A 36 -11.82 10.15 -8.06
N GLY A 37 -12.04 10.30 -9.37
CA GLY A 37 -12.41 11.56 -10.02
C GLY A 37 -13.80 12.07 -9.62
N ARG A 38 -13.92 12.60 -8.41
CA ARG A 38 -14.94 13.54 -7.95
C ARG A 38 -14.21 14.59 -7.11
N ASP A 39 -14.62 15.84 -7.24
CA ASP A 39 -14.08 17.04 -6.55
C ASP A 39 -13.11 17.92 -7.37
N SER A 40 -13.28 17.95 -8.69
CA SER A 40 -12.78 19.08 -9.52
C SER A 40 -13.61 20.35 -9.37
N ASP A 41 -14.79 20.28 -8.74
CA ASP A 41 -15.74 21.40 -8.67
C ASP A 41 -15.67 22.15 -7.33
N GLU A 42 -15.30 21.48 -6.23
CA GLU A 42 -15.18 22.09 -4.90
C GLU A 42 -13.94 23.01 -4.76
N TRP A 43 -12.91 22.80 -5.60
CA TRP A 43 -11.74 23.67 -5.67
C TRP A 43 -11.87 24.83 -6.68
N ARG A 44 -12.99 24.90 -7.40
CA ARG A 44 -13.21 25.96 -8.40
C ARG A 44 -13.85 27.21 -7.80
N GLU A 45 -14.57 27.10 -6.69
CA GLU A 45 -15.14 28.23 -5.95
C GLU A 45 -14.12 28.97 -5.07
N ALA A 46 -12.93 28.39 -4.81
CA ALA A 46 -11.84 29.05 -4.09
C ALA A 46 -10.99 29.99 -4.97
N ARG A 47 -11.27 30.08 -6.28
CA ARG A 47 -10.68 31.09 -7.17
C ARG A 47 -11.64 32.26 -7.31
N GLY A 48 -11.53 33.22 -6.39
CA GLY A 48 -12.03 34.57 -6.66
C GLY A 48 -11.42 35.09 -7.96
N GLU A 49 -12.26 35.67 -8.81
CA GLU A 49 -11.85 36.42 -9.99
C GLU A 49 -11.09 37.67 -9.53
N ASP A 50 -9.77 37.55 -9.33
CA ASP A 50 -8.77 38.60 -9.52
C ASP A 50 -7.38 38.04 -9.22
N GLY A 51 -6.55 37.95 -10.27
CA GLY A 51 -5.20 37.39 -10.20
C GLY A 51 -4.20 38.34 -9.56
N GLY A 52 -3.89 38.11 -8.28
CA GLY A 52 -2.75 38.70 -7.57
C GLY A 52 -2.19 37.74 -6.51
N PRO A 53 -0.89 37.82 -6.16
CA PRO A 53 -0.28 36.90 -5.20
C PRO A 53 -0.77 37.24 -3.78
N LEU A 54 -1.45 36.30 -3.12
CA LEU A 54 -1.77 36.42 -1.69
C LEU A 54 -0.48 36.23 -0.87
N SER A 55 0.03 37.35 -0.38
CA SER A 55 0.95 37.39 0.75
C SER A 55 0.24 36.88 2.01
N CYS A 56 0.95 36.08 2.79
CA CYS A 56 0.50 35.50 4.06
C CYS A 56 -0.02 36.61 5.00
N VAL A 57 -1.33 36.60 5.25
CA VAL A 57 -1.94 37.22 6.43
C VAL A 57 -2.57 36.05 7.18
N THR A 58 -2.01 35.71 8.33
CA THR A 58 -2.67 34.83 9.28
C THR A 58 -3.80 35.63 9.90
N ASP A 59 -5.05 35.24 9.63
CA ASP A 59 -6.20 35.75 10.37
C ASP A 59 -6.10 35.28 11.83
N GLU A 60 -5.46 36.13 12.65
CA GLU A 60 -5.43 36.04 14.11
C GLU A 60 -6.77 36.53 14.68
N GLU A 61 -7.92 35.85 14.48
CA GLU A 61 -9.11 36.23 15.26
C GLU A 61 -10.27 35.23 15.37
N GLU A 62 -10.07 33.89 15.44
CA GLU A 62 -11.23 33.04 15.81
C GLU A 62 -10.98 31.67 16.45
N VAL A 63 -10.05 31.51 17.41
CA VAL A 63 -10.19 30.42 18.40
C VAL A 63 -9.61 30.83 19.77
N ILE A 64 -10.33 31.65 20.52
CA ILE A 64 -10.13 31.77 21.97
C ILE A 64 -11.50 31.68 22.64
N ARG A 65 -11.83 30.49 23.14
CA ARG A 65 -12.71 30.23 24.30
C ARG A 65 -12.87 28.73 24.51
N ASP A 66 -11.86 28.13 25.14
CA ASP A 66 -12.13 27.10 26.14
C ASP A 66 -10.94 27.00 27.10
N THR A 67 -10.94 27.91 28.08
CA THR A 67 -10.14 27.77 29.30
C THR A 67 -11.08 27.32 30.40
N PRO A 68 -10.84 26.17 31.07
CA PRO A 68 -11.54 25.85 32.31
C PRO A 68 -11.14 26.88 33.37
N ARG A 69 -12.05 27.81 33.67
CA ARG A 69 -12.02 28.53 34.95
C ARG A 69 -12.44 27.56 36.03
N ASN A 70 -11.58 27.44 37.03
CA ASN A 70 -11.70 26.71 38.30
C ASN A 70 -10.98 25.38 38.32
N GLY A 71 -9.98 25.35 39.20
CA GLY A 71 -9.06 24.25 39.38
C GLY A 71 -9.75 23.00 39.91
N LYS A 72 -9.49 21.92 39.19
CA LYS A 72 -9.18 20.61 39.75
C LYS A 72 -8.18 19.99 38.79
N GLU A 73 -6.93 19.92 39.20
CA GLU A 73 -5.96 19.00 38.58
C GLU A 73 -6.52 17.59 38.76
N ILE A 74 -7.07 17.05 37.69
CA ILE A 74 -7.18 15.61 37.49
C ILE A 74 -6.04 15.31 36.51
N GLU A 75 -4.86 14.96 37.03
CA GLU A 75 -3.74 14.52 36.21
C GLU A 75 -4.02 13.10 35.71
N ASP A 76 -4.79 12.97 34.64
CA ASP A 76 -4.83 11.75 33.84
C ASP A 76 -3.64 11.76 32.85
N GLY A 77 -2.99 10.61 32.67
CA GLY A 77 -1.79 10.46 31.83
C GLY A 77 -2.00 10.87 30.37
N GLU A 78 -3.24 10.81 29.88
CA GLU A 78 -3.65 11.24 28.54
C GLU A 78 -3.52 12.76 28.37
N ASP A 79 -3.85 13.55 29.40
CA ASP A 79 -3.84 15.01 29.34
C ASP A 79 -2.40 15.57 29.29
N ARG A 80 -1.47 14.91 29.99
CA ARG A 80 -0.04 15.26 29.96
C ARG A 80 0.60 14.94 28.61
N GLN A 81 0.17 13.86 27.96
CA GLN A 81 0.64 13.47 26.62
C GLN A 81 0.10 14.42 25.55
N ARG A 82 -1.20 14.77 25.62
CA ARG A 82 -1.84 15.75 24.72
C ARG A 82 -1.17 17.12 24.79
N GLN A 83 -0.82 17.58 25.99
CA GLN A 83 -0.04 18.81 26.17
C GLN A 83 1.37 18.70 25.58
N ARG A 84 1.99 17.51 25.60
CA ARG A 84 3.32 17.26 25.00
C ARG A 84 3.28 17.27 23.48
N THR A 85 2.30 16.60 22.86
CA THR A 85 2.11 16.60 21.40
C THR A 85 1.75 17.98 20.86
N MET A 86 0.84 18.69 21.54
CA MET A 86 0.56 20.09 21.19
C MET A 86 1.83 20.93 21.28
N LYS A 87 2.60 20.86 22.37
CA LYS A 87 3.88 21.59 22.51
C LYS A 87 4.85 21.35 21.35
N THR A 88 4.99 20.11 20.87
CA THR A 88 5.90 19.82 19.75
C THR A 88 5.47 20.41 18.42
N TRP A 89 4.18 20.69 18.19
CA TRP A 89 3.72 21.30 16.94
C TRP A 89 4.05 22.79 16.86
N TRP A 90 3.96 23.50 17.99
CA TRP A 90 4.26 24.93 18.09
C TRP A 90 5.75 25.26 18.16
N MET A 91 6.62 24.25 18.21
CA MET A 91 8.09 24.41 18.27
C MET A 91 8.78 24.30 16.91
N LYS A 92 8.03 24.09 15.82
CA LYS A 92 8.63 23.95 14.48
C LYS A 92 9.03 25.31 13.94
N GLU A 93 10.26 25.39 13.46
CA GLU A 93 10.84 26.61 12.91
C GLU A 93 11.34 26.40 11.48
N VAL A 94 11.56 27.50 10.77
CA VAL A 94 12.18 27.45 9.43
C VAL A 94 13.57 26.82 9.55
N GLY A 95 13.85 25.84 8.67
CA GLY A 95 15.08 25.06 8.70
C GLY A 95 14.95 23.68 9.37
N ASP A 96 13.84 23.40 10.05
CA ASP A 96 13.59 22.07 10.61
C ASP A 96 13.43 21.00 9.53
N LYS A 97 14.14 19.89 9.69
CA LYS A 97 13.97 18.71 8.84
C LYS A 97 12.77 17.90 9.33
N VAL A 98 11.76 17.75 8.49
CA VAL A 98 10.51 17.06 8.84
C VAL A 98 10.17 15.95 7.85
N MET A 99 9.51 14.92 8.37
CA MET A 99 8.79 13.92 7.57
C MET A 99 7.29 14.14 7.72
N VAL A 100 6.54 13.87 6.65
CA VAL A 100 5.11 14.20 6.56
C VAL A 100 4.30 12.95 6.27
N LEU A 101 3.17 12.79 6.96
CA LEU A 101 2.14 11.83 6.60
C LEU A 101 0.90 12.58 6.11
N SER A 102 0.51 12.35 4.87
CA SER A 102 -0.69 12.93 4.26
C SER A 102 -1.37 11.91 3.38
N ARG A 103 -2.69 12.06 3.18
CA ARG A 103 -3.50 11.18 2.34
C ARG A 103 -3.11 11.29 0.86
N PHE A 104 -2.82 12.51 0.39
CA PHE A 104 -2.46 12.81 -0.99
C PHE A 104 -1.59 14.08 -1.06
N GLY A 105 -1.15 14.44 -2.26
CA GLY A 105 -0.39 15.68 -2.50
C GLY A 105 1.06 15.62 -2.04
N LEU A 106 1.64 14.43 -1.88
CA LEU A 106 3.05 14.29 -1.49
C LEU A 106 3.96 13.95 -2.67
N TRP A 107 3.55 14.11 -3.93
CA TRP A 107 4.44 13.96 -5.10
C TRP A 107 4.68 15.33 -5.78
N GLN A 108 5.33 16.25 -5.05
CA GLN A 108 5.61 17.62 -5.51
C GLN A 108 6.79 18.22 -4.76
N GLU A 109 7.47 19.20 -5.35
CA GLU A 109 8.65 19.85 -4.76
C GLU A 109 8.32 20.62 -3.47
N VAL A 110 7.14 21.23 -3.40
CA VAL A 110 6.69 22.03 -2.25
C VAL A 110 5.27 21.63 -1.89
N ALA A 111 5.00 21.36 -0.62
CA ALA A 111 3.67 21.00 -0.12
C ALA A 111 3.32 21.81 1.15
N ALA A 112 2.14 22.44 1.17
CA ALA A 112 1.57 23.03 2.36
C ALA A 112 0.69 21.99 3.07
N VAL A 113 1.00 21.69 4.34
CA VAL A 113 0.30 20.68 5.15
C VAL A 113 0.06 21.16 6.57
N PRO A 114 -0.95 20.64 7.27
CA PRO A 114 -1.12 20.91 8.71
C PRO A 114 0.14 20.54 9.49
N ALA A 115 0.58 21.41 10.40
CA ALA A 115 1.76 21.13 11.23
C ALA A 115 1.61 19.85 12.06
N SER A 116 0.38 19.45 12.39
CA SER A 116 0.08 18.22 13.11
C SER A 116 0.38 16.94 12.31
N HIS A 117 0.54 17.03 10.99
CA HIS A 117 0.86 15.91 10.10
C HIS A 117 2.37 15.69 9.93
N THR A 118 3.20 16.52 10.58
CA THR A 118 4.65 16.50 10.40
C THR A 118 5.37 16.04 11.67
N PHE A 119 6.46 15.31 11.49
CA PHE A 119 7.30 14.79 12.56
C PHE A 119 8.75 15.21 12.31
N LEU A 120 9.49 15.59 13.35
CA LEU A 120 10.90 15.96 13.21
C LEU A 120 11.72 14.73 12.81
N ILE A 121 12.62 14.92 11.83
CA ILE A 121 13.59 13.91 11.42
C ILE A 121 14.68 13.84 12.50
N PRO A 122 14.91 12.67 13.13
CA PRO A 122 16.00 12.51 14.08
C PRO A 122 17.36 12.81 13.46
N GLU A 123 18.28 13.33 14.27
CA GLU A 123 19.65 13.55 13.84
C GLU A 123 20.28 12.24 13.31
N GLY A 124 20.95 12.33 12.16
CA GLY A 124 21.57 11.19 11.48
C GLY A 124 20.64 10.37 10.58
N MET A 125 19.32 10.61 10.59
CA MET A 125 18.39 10.00 9.63
C MET A 125 18.43 10.72 8.29
N SER A 126 18.54 9.97 7.19
CA SER A 126 18.50 10.52 5.84
C SER A 126 17.07 10.88 5.42
N PHE A 127 16.91 11.73 4.40
CA PHE A 127 15.57 12.06 3.87
C PHE A 127 14.87 10.86 3.24
N GLU A 128 15.62 9.94 2.62
CA GLU A 128 15.10 8.71 2.05
C GLU A 128 14.59 7.77 3.14
N GLU A 129 15.34 7.62 4.24
CA GLU A 129 14.90 6.86 5.41
C GLU A 129 13.66 7.49 6.05
N ALA A 130 13.67 8.81 6.23
CA ALA A 130 12.57 9.58 6.78
C ALA A 130 11.30 9.47 5.92
N ALA A 131 11.43 9.47 4.60
CA ALA A 131 10.32 9.21 3.70
C ALA A 131 9.84 7.76 3.84
N ALA A 132 10.74 6.78 3.86
CA ALA A 132 10.36 5.36 3.92
C ALA A 132 9.70 4.89 5.23
N LEU A 133 9.77 5.70 6.30
CA LEU A 133 9.36 5.32 7.65
C LEU A 133 7.84 5.34 7.88
N PRO A 134 7.09 6.46 7.70
CA PRO A 134 5.78 6.64 8.32
C PRO A 134 4.75 5.59 7.90
N VAL A 135 4.46 5.48 6.59
CA VAL A 135 3.41 4.56 6.11
C VAL A 135 3.75 3.10 6.45
N ASN A 136 4.99 2.67 6.22
CA ASN A 136 5.35 1.27 6.40
C ASN A 136 5.35 0.86 7.87
N PHE A 137 5.95 1.68 8.74
CA PHE A 137 6.13 1.33 10.14
C PHE A 137 4.88 1.59 10.96
N ILE A 138 4.10 2.65 10.70
CA ILE A 138 2.81 2.86 11.37
C ILE A 138 1.88 1.70 11.03
N THR A 139 1.78 1.33 9.74
CA THR A 139 0.96 0.19 9.32
C THR A 139 1.40 -1.09 10.01
N ALA A 140 2.70 -1.41 10.00
CA ALA A 140 3.20 -2.61 10.66
C ALA A 140 2.97 -2.60 12.18
N TYR A 141 3.16 -1.46 12.83
CA TYR A 141 2.99 -1.28 14.27
C TYR A 141 1.52 -1.52 14.68
N MET A 142 0.58 -0.82 14.07
CA MET A 142 -0.84 -0.94 14.43
C MET A 142 -1.39 -2.34 14.17
N MET A 143 -0.95 -2.99 13.08
CA MET A 143 -1.34 -4.37 12.81
C MET A 143 -0.80 -5.37 13.84
N LEU A 144 0.47 -5.23 14.24
CA LEU A 144 1.12 -6.17 15.16
C LEU A 144 0.70 -5.95 16.61
N PHE A 145 0.63 -4.69 17.05
CA PHE A 145 0.44 -4.36 18.46
C PHE A 145 -1.02 -4.04 18.79
N ASP A 146 -1.68 -3.15 18.03
CA ASP A 146 -3.05 -2.73 18.36
C ASP A 146 -4.07 -3.82 18.01
N PHE A 147 -4.05 -4.32 16.77
CA PHE A 147 -4.90 -5.44 16.37
C PHE A 147 -4.33 -6.78 16.83
N GLY A 148 -3.07 -7.04 16.47
CA GLY A 148 -2.41 -8.33 16.67
C GLY A 148 -2.24 -8.69 18.15
N ASN A 149 -1.99 -7.70 19.00
CA ASN A 149 -1.56 -7.87 20.39
C ASN A 149 -0.40 -8.87 20.46
N LEU A 150 0.67 -8.58 19.71
CA LEU A 150 1.87 -9.41 19.62
C LEU A 150 2.54 -9.53 20.99
N ARG A 151 2.85 -10.78 21.38
CA ARG A 151 3.42 -11.14 22.68
C ARG A 151 4.61 -12.08 22.51
N PRO A 152 5.45 -12.23 23.55
CA PRO A 152 6.53 -13.20 23.52
C PRO A 152 6.07 -14.63 23.19
N ASN A 153 6.92 -15.39 22.49
CA ASN A 153 6.66 -16.78 22.08
C ASN A 153 5.53 -16.98 21.05
N GLN A 154 5.03 -15.91 20.43
CA GLN A 154 4.02 -16.01 19.38
C GLN A 154 4.65 -16.22 17.99
N SER A 155 3.81 -16.65 17.05
CA SER A 155 4.18 -16.91 15.67
C SER A 155 3.39 -16.03 14.70
N VAL A 156 4.10 -15.42 13.75
CA VAL A 156 3.55 -14.43 12.81
C VAL A 156 3.81 -14.87 11.37
N LEU A 157 2.79 -14.80 10.51
CA LEU A 157 2.97 -14.87 9.05
C LEU A 157 2.94 -13.46 8.45
N ILE A 158 4.03 -13.11 7.77
CA ILE A 158 4.17 -11.87 7.03
C ILE A 158 4.16 -12.20 5.53
N HIS A 159 3.05 -11.92 4.87
CA HIS A 159 3.00 -11.99 3.42
C HIS A 159 3.78 -10.82 2.79
N ALA A 160 4.34 -11.06 1.60
CA ALA A 160 5.23 -10.12 0.92
C ALA A 160 6.36 -9.56 1.82
N ALA A 161 7.04 -10.45 2.56
CA ALA A 161 8.00 -10.08 3.62
C ALA A 161 9.17 -9.20 3.15
N ALA A 162 9.49 -9.20 1.86
CA ALA A 162 10.54 -8.36 1.28
C ALA A 162 10.08 -6.93 0.92
N GLY A 163 8.78 -6.63 0.97
CA GLY A 163 8.25 -5.29 0.72
C GLY A 163 8.47 -4.35 1.90
N GLY A 164 8.18 -3.05 1.73
CA GLY A 164 8.36 -2.03 2.78
C GLY A 164 7.68 -2.37 4.10
N VAL A 165 6.37 -2.67 4.07
CA VAL A 165 5.60 -3.10 5.26
C VAL A 165 6.10 -4.43 5.80
N GLY A 166 6.46 -5.39 4.94
CA GLY A 166 6.95 -6.70 5.36
C GLY A 166 8.27 -6.63 6.12
N ILE A 167 9.20 -5.77 5.66
CA ILE A 167 10.47 -5.51 6.35
C ILE A 167 10.22 -4.80 7.67
N ALA A 168 9.36 -3.77 7.69
CA ALA A 168 9.00 -3.06 8.92
C ALA A 168 8.40 -4.01 9.96
N ALA A 169 7.44 -4.85 9.57
CA ALA A 169 6.82 -5.84 10.44
C ALA A 169 7.83 -6.87 10.97
N THR A 170 8.74 -7.35 10.12
CA THR A 170 9.79 -8.28 10.55
C THR A 170 10.70 -7.65 11.61
N GLN A 171 11.13 -6.40 11.40
CA GLN A 171 11.95 -5.68 12.38
C GLN A 171 11.21 -5.44 13.70
N LEU A 172 9.93 -5.07 13.65
CA LEU A 172 9.11 -4.89 14.85
C LEU A 172 8.92 -6.21 15.61
N CYS A 173 8.71 -7.34 14.92
CA CYS A 173 8.66 -8.66 15.56
C CYS A 173 9.94 -8.97 16.37
N LYS A 174 11.13 -8.55 15.89
CA LYS A 174 12.41 -8.75 16.61
C LYS A 174 12.51 -7.95 17.91
N THR A 175 11.67 -6.94 18.09
CA THR A 175 11.62 -6.18 19.35
C THR A 175 10.92 -6.95 20.46
N VAL A 176 10.20 -8.02 20.12
CA VAL A 176 9.48 -8.89 21.05
C VAL A 176 10.22 -10.22 21.18
N LYS A 177 10.34 -10.69 22.41
CA LYS A 177 11.13 -11.87 22.74
C LYS A 177 10.54 -13.15 22.11
N ASP A 178 11.40 -13.99 21.54
CA ASP A 178 11.05 -15.36 21.11
C ASP A 178 9.90 -15.43 20.08
N VAL A 179 9.73 -14.42 19.22
CA VAL A 179 8.73 -14.44 18.14
C VAL A 179 9.24 -15.23 16.93
N THR A 180 8.47 -16.22 16.46
CA THR A 180 8.76 -16.96 15.23
C THR A 180 8.12 -16.27 14.02
N VAL A 181 8.92 -15.90 13.02
CA VAL A 181 8.43 -15.20 11.83
C VAL A 181 8.46 -16.12 10.61
N PHE A 182 7.30 -16.36 10.02
CA PHE A 182 7.14 -16.97 8.69
C PHE A 182 7.00 -15.84 7.67
N GLY A 183 7.74 -15.90 6.56
CA GLY A 183 7.74 -14.84 5.56
C GLY A 183 7.59 -15.39 4.15
N THR A 184 6.56 -14.95 3.41
CA THR A 184 6.44 -15.35 1.99
C THR A 184 7.10 -14.32 1.07
N ALA A 185 8.02 -14.78 0.21
CA ALA A 185 8.64 -13.99 -0.86
C ALA A 185 9.20 -14.92 -1.94
N SER A 186 9.59 -14.40 -3.11
CA SER A 186 10.31 -15.21 -4.11
C SER A 186 11.63 -15.72 -3.57
N ALA A 187 12.06 -16.90 -3.98
CA ALA A 187 13.31 -17.53 -3.51
C ALA A 187 14.55 -16.62 -3.60
N SER A 188 14.65 -15.80 -4.64
CA SER A 188 15.73 -14.80 -4.82
C SER A 188 15.85 -13.76 -3.70
N LYS A 189 14.83 -13.62 -2.84
CA LYS A 189 14.79 -12.65 -1.73
C LYS A 189 14.94 -13.30 -0.36
N HIS A 190 15.05 -14.63 -0.30
CA HIS A 190 15.02 -15.40 0.96
C HIS A 190 16.20 -15.09 1.87
N GLU A 191 17.39 -14.96 1.30
CA GLU A 191 18.59 -14.57 2.04
C GLU A 191 18.38 -13.22 2.73
N THR A 192 17.97 -12.20 1.97
CA THR A 192 17.76 -10.85 2.50
C THR A 192 16.69 -10.79 3.59
N ILE A 193 15.56 -11.49 3.43
CA ILE A 193 14.53 -11.49 4.48
C ILE A 193 14.95 -12.34 5.69
N GLY A 194 15.75 -13.38 5.48
CA GLY A 194 16.33 -14.20 6.53
C GLY A 194 17.26 -13.38 7.43
N GLU A 195 18.21 -12.65 6.83
CA GLU A 195 19.06 -11.66 7.52
C GLU A 195 18.23 -10.61 8.26
N GLY A 196 17.11 -10.20 7.65
CA GLY A 196 16.14 -9.27 8.21
C GLY A 196 15.42 -9.78 9.46
N GLY A 197 15.41 -11.10 9.71
CA GLY A 197 14.78 -11.73 10.88
C GLY A 197 13.64 -12.69 10.58
N VAL A 198 13.36 -12.99 9.31
CA VAL A 198 12.40 -14.06 8.96
C VAL A 198 13.00 -15.41 9.34
N THR A 199 12.38 -16.11 10.28
CA THR A 199 12.81 -17.43 10.74
C THR A 199 12.60 -18.51 9.68
N HIS A 200 11.48 -18.44 8.96
CA HIS A 200 11.08 -19.43 7.96
C HIS A 200 10.64 -18.75 6.66
N PRO A 201 11.58 -18.48 5.72
CA PRO A 201 11.24 -17.95 4.41
C PRO A 201 10.56 -19.02 3.55
N ILE A 202 9.48 -18.65 2.87
CA ILE A 202 8.67 -19.55 2.04
C ILE A 202 8.55 -18.97 0.64
N ASP A 203 8.90 -19.77 -0.38
CA ASP A 203 8.69 -19.41 -1.78
C ASP A 203 7.28 -19.78 -2.22
N TYR A 204 6.38 -18.80 -2.15
CA TYR A 204 4.98 -18.95 -2.51
C TYR A 204 4.76 -19.25 -4.00
N ARG A 205 5.78 -19.09 -4.86
CA ARG A 205 5.69 -19.36 -6.30
C ARG A 205 5.86 -20.84 -6.63
N THR A 206 6.55 -21.57 -5.77
CA THR A 206 6.90 -22.98 -5.99
C THR A 206 6.27 -23.92 -4.97
N LYS A 207 5.79 -23.40 -3.83
CA LYS A 207 5.23 -24.19 -2.73
C LYS A 207 3.92 -23.59 -2.22
N ASP A 208 3.02 -24.45 -1.72
CA ASP A 208 1.87 -23.98 -0.94
C ASP A 208 2.35 -23.58 0.47
N TYR A 209 2.19 -22.29 0.80
CA TYR A 209 2.65 -21.76 2.08
C TYR A 209 1.91 -22.35 3.29
N VAL A 210 0.66 -22.78 3.13
CA VAL A 210 -0.12 -23.39 4.21
C VAL A 210 0.51 -24.72 4.61
N GLU A 211 0.91 -25.53 3.62
CA GLU A 211 1.58 -26.81 3.86
C GLU A 211 2.95 -26.61 4.51
N GLU A 212 3.75 -25.68 4.00
CA GLU A 212 5.07 -25.37 4.57
C GLU A 212 4.98 -24.87 6.01
N VAL A 213 3.99 -24.02 6.31
CA VAL A 213 3.74 -23.59 7.69
C VAL A 213 3.32 -24.78 8.55
N ARG A 214 2.40 -25.64 8.10
CA ARG A 214 1.93 -26.79 8.90
C ARG A 214 3.00 -27.84 9.19
N LYS A 215 4.03 -27.96 8.33
CA LYS A 215 5.19 -28.82 8.60
C LYS A 215 5.97 -28.38 9.85
N ILE A 216 5.99 -27.08 10.14
CA ILE A 216 6.77 -26.47 11.23
C ILE A 216 5.88 -26.15 12.43
N SER A 217 4.69 -25.58 12.19
CA SER A 217 3.68 -25.25 13.18
C SER A 217 2.33 -25.90 12.82
N PRO A 218 2.12 -27.19 13.14
CA PRO A 218 0.91 -27.94 12.75
C PRO A 218 -0.39 -27.31 13.26
N LYS A 219 -0.32 -26.62 14.41
CA LYS A 219 -1.46 -25.94 15.06
C LYS A 219 -1.83 -24.60 14.42
N GLY A 220 -1.05 -24.11 13.44
CA GLY A 220 -1.26 -22.82 12.82
C GLY A 220 -0.41 -21.70 13.43
N LEU A 221 -0.84 -20.45 13.29
CA LEU A 221 -0.11 -19.24 13.71
C LEU A 221 -0.98 -18.29 14.56
N ASP A 222 -0.34 -17.40 15.31
CA ASP A 222 -1.02 -16.48 16.23
C ASP A 222 -1.48 -15.20 15.50
N ILE A 223 -0.66 -14.69 14.58
CA ILE A 223 -0.97 -13.47 13.82
C ILE A 223 -0.65 -13.71 12.34
N ILE A 224 -1.54 -13.27 11.45
CA ILE A 224 -1.31 -13.30 10.00
C ILE A 224 -1.60 -11.92 9.42
N LEU A 225 -0.60 -11.36 8.73
CA LEU A 225 -0.71 -10.09 8.02
C LEU A 225 -0.96 -10.35 6.54
N ASP A 226 -2.14 -9.97 6.05
CA ASP A 226 -2.63 -10.26 4.70
C ASP A 226 -2.76 -8.98 3.83
N PRO A 227 -1.79 -8.70 2.94
CA PRO A 227 -1.90 -7.67 1.92
C PRO A 227 -2.56 -8.17 0.63
N LEU A 228 -2.90 -9.46 0.52
CA LEU A 228 -3.23 -10.10 -0.76
C LEU A 228 -4.72 -9.97 -1.10
N GLY A 229 -5.59 -10.37 -0.17
CA GLY A 229 -7.04 -10.41 -0.36
C GLY A 229 -7.55 -11.62 -1.16
N GLY A 230 -8.88 -11.81 -1.15
CA GLY A 230 -9.56 -12.87 -1.91
C GLY A 230 -9.37 -14.27 -1.31
N SER A 231 -9.03 -15.26 -2.15
CA SER A 231 -8.89 -16.66 -1.73
C SER A 231 -7.78 -16.91 -0.70
N ASP A 232 -6.72 -16.08 -0.71
CA ASP A 232 -5.62 -16.19 0.25
C ASP A 232 -6.06 -15.86 1.68
N THR A 233 -7.00 -14.92 1.84
CA THR A 233 -7.59 -14.57 3.13
C THR A 233 -8.29 -15.79 3.76
N HIS A 234 -8.98 -16.61 2.97
CA HIS A 234 -9.62 -17.84 3.47
C HIS A 234 -8.59 -18.90 3.90
N LYS A 235 -7.51 -19.08 3.14
CA LYS A 235 -6.40 -19.97 3.51
C LYS A 235 -5.74 -19.50 4.82
N ALA A 236 -5.46 -18.21 4.92
CA ALA A 236 -4.89 -17.58 6.11
C ALA A 236 -5.78 -17.77 7.34
N TYR A 237 -7.08 -17.53 7.25
CA TYR A 237 -8.01 -17.73 8.38
C TYR A 237 -7.97 -19.16 8.95
N ASN A 238 -7.88 -20.16 8.07
CA ASN A 238 -7.80 -21.58 8.46
C ASN A 238 -6.44 -21.97 9.02
N LEU A 239 -5.43 -21.11 8.87
CA LEU A 239 -4.09 -21.27 9.42
C LEU A 239 -3.94 -20.63 10.81
N LEU A 240 -4.96 -19.94 11.34
CA LEU A 240 -4.93 -19.39 12.68
C LEU A 240 -5.04 -20.47 13.77
N LYS A 241 -4.23 -20.32 14.83
CA LYS A 241 -4.43 -20.96 16.15
C LYS A 241 -5.68 -20.42 16.83
N PRO A 242 -6.18 -21.08 17.90
CA PRO A 242 -7.08 -20.43 18.86
C PRO A 242 -6.48 -19.11 19.37
N MET A 243 -7.33 -18.10 19.53
CA MET A 243 -7.00 -16.70 19.83
C MET A 243 -6.21 -15.97 18.73
N GLY A 244 -6.05 -16.61 17.57
CA GLY A 244 -5.31 -16.06 16.45
C GLY A 244 -6.07 -14.95 15.71
N LYS A 245 -5.31 -14.05 15.09
CA LYS A 245 -5.84 -12.86 14.41
C LYS A 245 -5.34 -12.77 12.97
N LEU A 246 -6.27 -12.61 12.05
CA LEU A 246 -6.01 -12.30 10.65
C LEU A 246 -6.24 -10.80 10.45
N ILE A 247 -5.22 -10.07 9.99
CA ILE A 247 -5.30 -8.63 9.72
C ILE A 247 -5.11 -8.40 8.23
N THR A 248 -6.17 -8.02 7.54
CA THR A 248 -6.15 -7.68 6.11
C THR A 248 -5.90 -6.19 5.94
N TYR A 249 -4.90 -5.82 5.13
CA TYR A 249 -4.49 -4.42 4.96
C TYR A 249 -4.19 -4.00 3.52
N GLY A 250 -4.54 -4.85 2.57
CA GLY A 250 -4.39 -4.57 1.16
C GLY A 250 -5.14 -5.57 0.30
N ALA A 251 -5.14 -5.30 -0.99
CA ALA A 251 -5.73 -6.17 -2.01
C ALA A 251 -4.74 -6.35 -3.18
N ALA A 252 -3.50 -6.74 -2.88
CA ALA A 252 -2.43 -6.86 -3.88
C ALA A 252 -2.75 -7.88 -4.99
N ASN A 253 -3.67 -8.82 -4.76
CA ASN A 253 -4.18 -9.71 -5.81
C ASN A 253 -5.09 -8.99 -6.83
N MET A 254 -5.66 -7.82 -6.49
CA MET A 254 -6.44 -6.99 -7.42
C MET A 254 -5.56 -6.15 -8.36
N LEU A 255 -4.30 -5.92 -7.99
CA LEU A 255 -3.35 -5.09 -8.74
C LEU A 255 -2.54 -5.87 -9.81
N ALA A 256 -2.92 -7.13 -10.06
CA ALA A 256 -2.26 -7.98 -11.06
C ALA A 256 -2.55 -7.50 -12.50
N GLY A 257 -1.61 -6.75 -13.07
CA GLY A 257 -1.61 -6.29 -14.46
C GLY A 257 -1.60 -4.76 -14.61
N GLN A 258 -0.98 -4.25 -15.67
CA GLN A 258 -0.77 -2.80 -15.91
C GLN A 258 -2.06 -2.00 -16.24
N LYS A 259 -3.23 -2.66 -16.34
CA LYS A 259 -4.53 -2.02 -16.62
C LYS A 259 -5.57 -2.53 -15.64
N LYS A 260 -6.60 -1.72 -15.34
CA LYS A 260 -7.78 -2.12 -14.56
C LYS A 260 -8.34 -3.43 -15.11
N ASN A 261 -8.00 -4.54 -14.47
CA ASN A 261 -8.48 -5.86 -14.89
C ASN A 261 -9.82 -6.10 -14.20
N LEU A 262 -10.89 -5.61 -14.82
CA LEU A 262 -12.26 -5.75 -14.30
C LEU A 262 -12.64 -7.21 -14.04
N ILE A 263 -12.04 -8.16 -14.76
CA ILE A 263 -12.22 -9.60 -14.53
C ILE A 263 -11.54 -10.03 -13.23
N ALA A 264 -10.33 -9.54 -12.92
CA ALA A 264 -9.68 -9.79 -11.64
C ALA A 264 -10.46 -9.17 -10.47
N VAL A 265 -11.02 -7.97 -10.65
CA VAL A 265 -11.90 -7.33 -9.66
C VAL A 265 -13.17 -8.15 -9.43
N ALA A 266 -13.89 -8.54 -10.48
CA ALA A 266 -15.10 -9.34 -10.38
C ALA A 266 -14.83 -10.73 -9.77
N LYS A 267 -13.71 -11.37 -10.17
CA LYS A 267 -13.29 -12.66 -9.62
C LYS A 267 -12.96 -12.56 -8.13
N ASN A 268 -12.26 -11.51 -7.68
CA ASN A 268 -11.99 -11.31 -6.26
C ASN A 268 -13.23 -10.90 -5.48
N TRP A 269 -14.16 -10.15 -6.06
CA TRP A 269 -15.47 -9.87 -5.45
C TRP A 269 -16.28 -11.17 -5.27
N TYR A 270 -16.25 -12.07 -6.26
CA TYR A 270 -16.88 -13.39 -6.15
C TYR A 270 -16.18 -14.29 -5.12
N HIS A 271 -14.86 -14.21 -5.03
CA HIS A 271 -14.05 -14.90 -4.01
C HIS A 271 -13.83 -14.06 -2.75
N GLN A 272 -14.69 -13.07 -2.51
CA GLN A 272 -14.56 -12.23 -1.33
C GLN A 272 -14.69 -13.11 -0.10
N PHE A 273 -13.75 -12.96 0.81
CA PHE A 273 -13.79 -13.69 2.06
C PHE A 273 -15.02 -13.24 2.85
N SER A 274 -15.95 -14.17 3.04
CA SER A 274 -17.13 -13.98 3.88
C SER A 274 -17.01 -14.91 5.08
N ILE A 275 -17.26 -14.37 6.26
CA ILE A 275 -17.19 -15.12 7.51
C ILE A 275 -18.49 -14.98 8.28
N HIS A 276 -19.02 -16.11 8.72
CA HIS A 276 -20.18 -16.14 9.60
C HIS A 276 -19.71 -15.94 11.05
N THR A 277 -20.33 -15.02 11.80
CA THR A 277 -19.91 -14.69 13.18
C THR A 277 -19.82 -15.90 14.11
N LEU A 278 -20.73 -16.87 13.95
CA LEU A 278 -20.67 -18.12 14.74
C LEU A 278 -19.36 -18.90 14.54
N SER A 279 -18.75 -18.83 13.35
CA SER A 279 -17.46 -19.49 13.09
C SER A 279 -16.29 -18.83 13.81
N LEU A 280 -16.37 -17.53 14.11
CA LEU A 280 -15.39 -16.83 14.96
C LEU A 280 -15.49 -17.31 16.40
N ILE A 281 -16.73 -17.44 16.92
CA ILE A 281 -17.01 -17.92 18.28
C ILE A 281 -16.54 -19.37 18.43
N GLN A 282 -16.93 -20.26 17.51
CA GLN A 282 -16.55 -21.67 17.54
C GLN A 282 -15.04 -21.88 17.35
N GLY A 283 -14.41 -21.08 16.50
CA GLY A 283 -12.98 -21.15 16.22
C GLY A 283 -12.09 -20.44 17.24
N ASN A 284 -12.65 -19.58 18.09
CA ASN A 284 -11.93 -18.61 18.92
C ASN A 284 -10.94 -17.78 18.10
N LYS A 285 -11.38 -17.18 16.99
CA LYS A 285 -10.52 -16.42 16.06
C LYS A 285 -11.04 -15.00 15.87
N SER A 286 -10.16 -14.11 15.39
CA SER A 286 -10.53 -12.74 15.02
C SER A 286 -10.07 -12.41 13.61
N VAL A 287 -10.86 -11.57 12.93
CA VAL A 287 -10.53 -10.99 11.62
C VAL A 287 -10.63 -9.48 11.75
N CYS A 288 -9.60 -8.78 11.31
CA CYS A 288 -9.45 -7.34 11.40
C CYS A 288 -9.13 -6.76 10.02
N GLY A 289 -9.55 -5.52 9.78
CA GLY A 289 -9.18 -4.74 8.60
C GLY A 289 -8.42 -3.50 9.02
N PHE A 290 -7.33 -3.18 8.33
CA PHE A 290 -6.56 -1.97 8.59
C PHE A 290 -6.16 -1.28 7.29
N HIS A 291 -6.35 0.03 7.22
CA HIS A 291 -5.81 0.82 6.12
C HIS A 291 -5.56 2.24 6.62
N LEU A 292 -4.30 2.67 6.62
CA LEU A 292 -3.89 3.94 7.19
C LEU A 292 -4.61 5.14 6.56
N GLY A 293 -4.85 5.12 5.24
CA GLY A 293 -5.58 6.19 4.54
C GLY A 293 -7.10 6.24 4.78
N TYR A 294 -7.67 5.33 5.59
CA TYR A 294 -9.05 5.42 6.07
C TYR A 294 -9.12 5.75 7.57
N LEU A 295 -7.96 6.03 8.19
CA LEU A 295 -7.83 6.45 9.59
C LEU A 295 -7.63 7.98 9.69
N ASP A 296 -8.17 8.71 8.72
CA ASP A 296 -8.02 10.17 8.66
C ASP A 296 -8.67 10.83 9.88
N GLY A 297 -7.98 11.81 10.47
CA GLY A 297 -8.44 12.57 11.63
C GLY A 297 -7.93 12.06 12.98
N GLU A 298 -7.50 10.80 13.08
CA GLU A 298 -6.97 10.20 14.32
C GLU A 298 -5.48 10.56 14.56
N THR A 299 -5.21 11.86 14.63
CA THR A 299 -3.85 12.41 14.65
C THR A 299 -3.09 12.00 15.91
N GLU A 300 -3.76 11.94 17.05
CA GLU A 300 -3.18 11.53 18.34
C GLU A 300 -2.69 10.08 18.29
N LEU A 301 -3.52 9.17 17.78
CA LEU A 301 -3.22 7.75 17.64
C LEU A 301 -2.02 7.53 16.70
N ILE A 302 -2.03 8.18 15.55
CA ILE A 302 -0.93 8.14 14.57
C ILE A 302 0.36 8.71 15.20
N THR A 303 0.25 9.81 15.94
CA THR A 303 1.39 10.47 16.58
C THR A 303 2.01 9.60 17.66
N GLU A 304 1.19 8.91 18.45
CA GLU A 304 1.67 7.97 19.47
C GLU A 304 2.46 6.82 18.83
N ALA A 305 1.88 6.16 17.82
CA ALA A 305 2.56 5.09 17.09
C ALA A 305 3.88 5.60 16.49
N MET A 306 3.86 6.79 15.88
CA MET A 306 5.05 7.38 15.27
C MET A 306 6.15 7.69 16.29
N ASN A 307 5.81 8.21 17.47
CA ASN A 307 6.79 8.49 18.53
C ASN A 307 7.47 7.20 19.01
N ILE A 308 6.71 6.12 19.18
CA ILE A 308 7.26 4.81 19.55
C ILE A 308 8.22 4.30 18.47
N ILE A 309 7.83 4.42 17.19
CA ILE A 309 8.68 4.03 16.05
C ILE A 309 9.97 4.86 16.00
N LEU A 310 9.90 6.17 16.20
CA LEU A 310 11.08 7.05 16.23
C LEU A 310 12.01 6.70 17.38
N ASP A 311 11.48 6.33 18.55
CA ASP A 311 12.30 5.89 19.68
C ASP A 311 12.95 4.52 19.42
N LEU A 312 12.27 3.61 18.73
CA LEU A 312 12.87 2.36 18.26
C LEU A 312 13.97 2.61 17.22
N TYR A 313 13.80 3.60 16.34
CA TYR A 313 14.81 3.99 15.36
C TYR A 313 16.06 4.54 16.05
N LYS A 314 15.90 5.47 17.01
CA LYS A 314 17.02 6.02 17.80
C LYS A 314 17.77 4.93 18.58
N GLN A 315 17.07 3.89 19.02
CA GLN A 315 17.67 2.72 19.67
C GLN A 315 18.38 1.75 18.69
N GLY A 316 18.33 2.02 17.38
CA GLY A 316 18.88 1.14 16.34
C GLY A 316 18.11 -0.17 16.16
N LYS A 317 16.88 -0.28 16.70
CA LYS A 317 16.06 -1.49 16.63
C LYS A 317 15.30 -1.61 15.32
N VAL A 318 14.98 -0.48 14.70
CA VAL A 318 14.36 -0.41 13.38
C VAL A 318 15.14 0.52 12.46
N LYS A 319 15.19 0.17 11.18
CA LYS A 319 15.84 0.96 10.13
C LYS A 319 15.13 0.71 8.79
N PRO A 320 14.55 1.74 8.15
CA PRO A 320 13.95 1.59 6.83
C PRO A 320 14.96 1.05 5.81
N ARG A 321 14.53 0.10 4.97
CA ARG A 321 15.32 -0.38 3.85
C ARG A 321 14.88 0.34 2.59
N ILE A 322 15.78 1.11 1.99
CA ILE A 322 15.57 1.72 0.68
C ILE A 322 15.98 0.70 -0.39
N ASP A 323 15.09 0.48 -1.36
CA ASP A 323 15.34 -0.37 -2.51
C ASP A 323 15.96 0.43 -3.66
N SER A 324 15.31 1.55 -4.00
CA SER A 324 15.73 2.44 -5.09
C SER A 324 15.11 3.82 -4.93
N THR A 325 15.82 4.82 -5.44
CA THR A 325 15.37 6.20 -5.53
C THR A 325 15.26 6.56 -7.01
N TRP A 326 14.17 7.22 -7.39
CA TRP A 326 13.86 7.59 -8.77
C TRP A 326 13.50 9.07 -8.84
N HIS A 327 13.80 9.73 -9.95
CA HIS A 327 13.35 11.10 -10.16
C HIS A 327 11.84 11.16 -10.45
N LEU A 328 11.19 12.29 -10.21
CA LEU A 328 9.76 12.48 -10.48
C LEU A 328 9.40 12.16 -11.94
N GLU A 329 10.27 12.48 -12.89
CA GLU A 329 10.08 12.17 -14.31
C GLU A 329 10.01 10.66 -14.60
N GLN A 330 10.59 9.84 -13.72
CA GLN A 330 10.66 8.38 -13.85
C GLN A 330 9.56 7.65 -13.05
N VAL A 331 8.53 8.38 -12.57
CA VAL A 331 7.47 7.80 -11.73
C VAL A 331 6.82 6.56 -12.35
N GLY A 332 6.67 6.51 -13.68
CA GLY A 332 6.11 5.35 -14.37
C GLY A 332 6.93 4.07 -14.18
N ASP A 333 8.26 4.18 -14.14
CA ASP A 333 9.15 3.03 -13.95
C ASP A 333 9.33 2.68 -12.47
N ALA A 334 9.33 3.69 -11.59
CA ALA A 334 9.26 3.49 -10.15
C ALA A 334 8.01 2.68 -9.75
N MET A 335 6.84 3.05 -10.29
CA MET A 335 5.58 2.33 -10.10
C MET A 335 5.65 0.91 -10.68
N ARG A 336 6.21 0.76 -11.90
CA ARG A 336 6.36 -0.55 -12.55
C ARG A 336 7.19 -1.52 -11.70
N LYS A 337 8.33 -1.07 -11.16
CA LYS A 337 9.21 -1.89 -10.32
C LYS A 337 8.48 -2.44 -9.09
N MET A 338 7.66 -1.61 -8.44
CA MET A 338 6.83 -2.01 -7.31
C MET A 338 5.71 -2.97 -7.73
N GLN A 339 5.02 -2.69 -8.84
CA GLN A 339 3.91 -3.51 -9.34
C GLN A 339 4.37 -4.90 -9.78
N GLU A 340 5.55 -5.00 -10.40
CA GLU A 340 6.20 -6.27 -10.76
C GLU A 340 6.79 -7.00 -9.56
N ARG A 341 6.68 -6.41 -8.36
CA ARG A 341 7.17 -6.94 -7.09
C ARG A 341 8.68 -7.20 -7.12
N ASN A 342 9.44 -6.38 -7.84
CA ASN A 342 10.89 -6.53 -7.98
C ASN A 342 11.69 -5.81 -6.88
N ASN A 343 11.06 -4.94 -6.11
CA ASN A 343 11.70 -4.21 -5.01
C ASN A 343 11.96 -5.09 -3.77
N ILE A 344 13.03 -4.77 -3.02
CA ILE A 344 13.32 -5.26 -1.67
C ILE A 344 13.47 -4.06 -0.74
N GLY A 345 12.37 -3.66 -0.10
CA GLY A 345 12.27 -2.39 0.64
C GLY A 345 11.45 -1.35 -0.09
N LYS A 346 11.71 -0.08 0.21
CA LYS A 346 10.92 1.06 -0.25
C LYS A 346 11.48 1.65 -1.55
N VAL A 347 10.59 1.92 -2.50
CA VAL A 347 10.86 2.75 -3.68
C VAL A 347 10.55 4.20 -3.31
N ILE A 348 11.50 5.11 -3.54
CA ILE A 348 11.43 6.54 -3.19
C ILE A 348 11.40 7.38 -4.46
N LEU A 349 10.66 8.50 -4.41
CA LEU A 349 10.75 9.55 -5.42
C LEU A 349 11.55 10.73 -4.87
N SER A 350 12.52 11.19 -5.67
CA SER A 350 13.29 12.40 -5.45
C SER A 350 12.75 13.54 -6.31
N THR A 351 12.75 14.73 -5.72
CA THR A 351 12.45 16.00 -6.40
C THR A 351 13.67 16.58 -7.08
N GLU A 352 14.87 16.06 -6.82
CA GLU A 352 16.08 16.53 -7.51
C GLU A 352 15.90 16.29 -9.02
N PRO A 353 16.22 17.28 -9.87
CA PRO A 353 16.04 17.13 -11.31
C PRO A 353 17.02 16.08 -11.84
N MET A 354 16.55 15.25 -12.77
CA MET A 354 17.41 14.23 -13.38
C MET A 354 18.56 14.90 -14.17
N PRO A 355 19.82 14.44 -14.01
CA PRO A 355 20.97 14.98 -14.73
C PRO A 355 20.76 14.96 -16.25
N GLU A 356 21.26 15.97 -16.96
CA GLU A 356 21.09 16.10 -18.43
C GLU A 356 21.70 14.95 -19.24
N GLU A 357 22.66 14.22 -18.68
CA GLU A 357 23.30 13.09 -19.33
C GLU A 357 22.38 11.85 -19.34
N GLU A 358 21.67 11.58 -18.25
CA GLU A 358 20.72 10.46 -18.13
C GLU A 358 19.44 10.70 -18.94
N LYS A 359 19.07 11.97 -19.18
CA LYS A 359 17.96 12.36 -20.08
C LYS A 359 18.20 11.94 -21.54
N LYS A 360 19.44 11.74 -21.97
CA LYS A 360 19.81 11.43 -23.36
C LYS A 360 19.83 9.94 -23.66
N GLU A 361 19.83 9.08 -22.65
CA GLU A 361 19.88 7.61 -22.79
C GLU A 361 18.51 6.94 -22.90
N GLU A 362 17.40 7.69 -22.85
CA GLU A 362 16.09 7.12 -23.22
C GLU A 362 16.14 6.58 -24.65
N PRO A 363 15.72 5.32 -24.90
CA PRO A 363 15.82 4.74 -26.22
C PRO A 363 14.90 5.51 -27.18
N LYS A 364 15.52 6.23 -28.13
CA LYS A 364 14.83 6.76 -29.31
C LYS A 364 13.99 5.63 -29.89
N LYS A 365 12.67 5.85 -29.98
CA LYS A 365 11.63 4.93 -30.47
C LYS A 365 11.81 4.49 -31.95
N GLU A 366 12.98 4.64 -32.55
CA GLU A 366 13.21 4.37 -33.97
C GLU A 366 13.59 2.91 -34.27
N ASP A 367 14.19 2.17 -33.33
CA ASP A 367 14.69 0.81 -33.62
C ASP A 367 13.61 -0.30 -33.60
N LYS A 368 12.40 -0.03 -33.06
CA LYS A 368 11.29 -1.00 -33.12
C LYS A 368 10.61 -1.10 -34.50
N LYS A 369 11.00 -0.29 -35.48
CA LYS A 369 10.48 -0.36 -36.85
C LYS A 369 11.24 -1.34 -37.74
N GLU A 370 12.48 -1.70 -37.39
CA GLU A 370 13.28 -2.64 -38.19
C GLU A 370 13.01 -4.11 -37.85
N GLU A 371 12.71 -4.45 -36.60
CA GLU A 371 12.35 -5.84 -36.25
C GLU A 371 10.98 -6.24 -36.81
N LYS A 372 10.00 -5.32 -36.84
CA LYS A 372 8.69 -5.58 -37.46
C LYS A 372 8.77 -5.79 -38.98
N LYS A 373 9.72 -5.14 -39.65
CA LYS A 373 9.95 -5.33 -41.10
C LYS A 373 10.66 -6.65 -41.43
N LYS A 374 11.42 -7.23 -40.50
CA LYS A 374 12.09 -8.54 -40.71
C LYS A 374 11.14 -9.73 -40.50
N GLU A 375 10.11 -9.59 -39.66
CA GLU A 375 9.10 -10.65 -39.48
C GLU A 375 8.05 -10.71 -40.60
N GLU A 376 7.66 -9.58 -41.19
CA GLU A 376 6.72 -9.58 -42.33
C GLU A 376 7.37 -10.18 -43.59
N LYS A 377 8.67 -9.92 -43.84
CA LYS A 377 9.37 -10.43 -45.02
C LYS A 377 9.60 -11.95 -45.02
N LYS A 378 9.53 -12.62 -43.85
CA LYS A 378 9.65 -14.08 -43.75
C LYS A 378 8.34 -14.84 -44.01
N LYS A 379 7.19 -14.15 -44.05
CA LYS A 379 5.88 -14.80 -44.33
C LYS A 379 5.52 -14.83 -45.81
N ASP A 380 6.08 -13.95 -46.64
CA ASP A 380 5.75 -13.90 -48.07
C ASP A 380 6.53 -14.92 -48.93
N ASP A 381 7.74 -15.32 -48.53
CA ASP A 381 8.55 -16.28 -49.30
C ASP A 381 8.12 -17.75 -49.15
N LYS A 382 7.19 -18.09 -48.23
CA LYS A 382 6.77 -19.48 -48.00
C LYS A 382 5.50 -19.90 -48.76
N LYS A 383 4.97 -19.06 -49.65
CA LYS A 383 3.70 -19.33 -50.38
C LYS A 383 3.85 -19.55 -51.89
N LYS A 384 5.06 -19.75 -52.41
CA LYS A 384 5.29 -20.06 -53.84
C LYS A 384 6.32 -21.18 -54.01
N GLU A 385 5.84 -22.41 -53.95
CA GLU A 385 6.39 -23.69 -54.46
C GLU A 385 5.50 -24.75 -53.78
N GLU A 386 4.63 -25.56 -54.41
CA GLU A 386 4.66 -26.22 -55.72
C GLU A 386 3.25 -26.87 -56.02
N PRO A 387 3.00 -27.74 -57.03
CA PRO A 387 2.04 -27.49 -58.13
C PRO A 387 0.72 -28.30 -58.15
N LYS A 388 -0.18 -27.95 -59.10
CA LYS A 388 -1.45 -28.61 -59.46
C LYS A 388 -1.27 -29.95 -60.18
N LYS A 389 -2.15 -30.94 -59.90
CA LYS A 389 -2.74 -31.87 -60.89
C LYS A 389 -4.13 -32.36 -60.46
N GLU A 390 -5.03 -32.41 -61.44
CA GLU A 390 -6.45 -32.79 -61.36
C GLU A 390 -6.66 -34.31 -61.28
N GLU A 391 -7.75 -34.78 -60.65
CA GLU A 391 -8.61 -35.83 -61.22
C GLU A 391 -10.02 -35.92 -60.57
N LYS A 392 -11.02 -35.73 -61.44
CA LYS A 392 -12.37 -36.36 -61.63
C LYS A 392 -13.44 -36.49 -60.52
N LYS A 393 -14.67 -36.27 -61.02
CA LYS A 393 -16.03 -36.34 -60.46
C LYS A 393 -16.51 -37.76 -60.13
N ASP A 394 -17.44 -37.88 -59.17
CA ASP A 394 -18.83 -38.34 -59.32
C ASP A 394 -19.46 -38.46 -57.90
N ASP A 395 -20.42 -37.66 -57.45
CA ASP A 395 -21.85 -37.55 -57.78
C ASP A 395 -22.74 -38.62 -57.09
N LYS A 396 -23.36 -38.28 -55.94
CA LYS A 396 -24.79 -38.57 -55.66
C LYS A 396 -25.32 -37.88 -54.41
N LYS A 397 -26.65 -37.76 -54.41
CA LYS A 397 -27.48 -36.66 -53.95
C LYS A 397 -28.52 -37.20 -52.95
N LYS A 398 -28.88 -36.34 -51.97
CA LYS A 398 -30.15 -36.26 -51.20
C LYS A 398 -30.56 -37.44 -50.31
N GLU A 399 -30.85 -37.13 -49.04
CA GLU A 399 -32.23 -36.96 -48.55
C GLU A 399 -32.26 -36.31 -47.15
N GLU A 400 -33.07 -35.26 -47.02
CA GLU A 400 -33.62 -34.72 -45.77
C GLU A 400 -34.95 -35.47 -45.51
N PRO A 401 -35.45 -35.67 -44.26
CA PRO A 401 -36.17 -34.54 -43.62
C PRO A 401 -36.31 -34.50 -42.08
N LYS A 402 -36.64 -33.28 -41.64
CA LYS A 402 -37.58 -32.86 -40.57
C LYS A 402 -37.24 -33.02 -39.08
N LYS A 403 -37.30 -31.84 -38.45
CA LYS A 403 -37.55 -31.53 -37.04
C LYS A 403 -38.87 -32.11 -36.54
N GLU A 404 -38.85 -32.63 -35.32
CA GLU A 404 -39.93 -32.60 -34.33
C GLU A 404 -39.30 -32.58 -32.92
N GLU A 405 -39.74 -31.66 -32.05
CA GLU A 405 -39.41 -31.65 -30.62
C GLU A 405 -40.24 -32.71 -29.87
N PRO A 406 -39.75 -33.22 -28.72
CA PRO A 406 -40.56 -33.00 -27.52
C PRO A 406 -39.80 -32.77 -26.20
N LYS A 407 -40.32 -31.79 -25.45
CA LYS A 407 -40.73 -31.76 -24.03
C LYS A 407 -39.91 -32.50 -22.95
N LYS A 408 -39.41 -31.66 -22.02
CA LYS A 408 -39.66 -31.67 -20.55
C LYS A 408 -39.98 -33.03 -19.93
N GLU A 409 -38.95 -33.75 -19.48
CA GLU A 409 -39.12 -34.79 -18.46
C GLU A 409 -37.80 -35.06 -17.72
N GLU A 410 -37.23 -34.06 -17.04
CA GLU A 410 -36.07 -34.29 -16.15
C GLU A 410 -35.99 -33.18 -15.09
N ALA A 411 -37.08 -32.99 -14.34
CA ALA A 411 -37.12 -32.08 -13.18
C ALA A 411 -38.06 -32.57 -12.07
N LYS A 412 -38.30 -33.89 -12.01
CA LYS A 412 -39.19 -34.51 -11.01
C LYS A 412 -38.60 -35.73 -10.31
N LYS A 413 -37.27 -35.92 -10.34
CA LYS A 413 -36.60 -37.09 -9.75
C LYS A 413 -35.66 -36.82 -8.57
N GLU A 414 -35.60 -35.60 -8.05
CA GLU A 414 -34.84 -35.31 -6.81
C GLU A 414 -35.70 -34.84 -5.62
N GLU A 415 -37.00 -34.59 -5.82
CA GLU A 415 -37.91 -34.27 -4.70
C GLU A 415 -38.58 -35.49 -4.04
N GLU A 416 -38.58 -36.67 -4.66
CA GLU A 416 -39.16 -37.89 -4.04
C GLU A 416 -38.18 -38.70 -3.17
N LYS A 417 -36.90 -38.33 -3.07
CA LYS A 417 -35.92 -39.01 -2.20
C LYS A 417 -35.73 -38.39 -0.81
N LYS A 418 -36.50 -37.35 -0.45
CA LYS A 418 -36.42 -36.70 0.87
C LYS A 418 -37.62 -36.94 1.79
N GLU A 419 -38.66 -37.65 1.36
CA GLU A 419 -39.76 -38.06 2.25
C GLU A 419 -39.66 -39.50 2.80
N GLU A 420 -38.80 -40.37 2.25
CA GLU A 420 -38.66 -41.75 2.76
C GLU A 420 -37.60 -41.94 3.87
N VAL A 421 -36.75 -40.96 4.16
CA VAL A 421 -35.77 -41.06 5.30
C VAL A 421 -36.32 -40.43 6.59
N LYS A 422 -37.54 -39.88 6.59
CA LYS A 422 -38.19 -39.30 7.79
C LYS A 422 -39.30 -40.18 8.40
N LYS A 423 -39.40 -41.45 8.00
CA LYS A 423 -40.34 -42.42 8.60
C LYS A 423 -39.72 -43.65 9.26
N GLU A 424 -38.39 -43.76 9.28
CA GLU A 424 -37.67 -44.75 10.09
C GLU A 424 -36.68 -44.08 11.06
N GLU A 425 -37.18 -43.16 11.87
CA GLU A 425 -36.68 -42.96 13.24
C GLU A 425 -37.78 -42.21 13.99
N LYS A 426 -38.51 -43.00 14.78
CA LYS A 426 -39.60 -42.61 15.64
C LYS A 426 -39.08 -42.57 17.07
#